data_AF-A0A6H1TVF4-F1
#
_entry.id   AF-A0A6H1TVF4-F1
#
_cell.length_a   1.000
_cell.length_b   1.000
_cell.length_c   1.000
_cell.angle_alpha   90.00
_cell.angle_beta   90.00
_cell.angle_gamma   90.00
#
_symmetry.space_group_name_H-M   'P 1'
#
loop_
_entity.id
_entity.type
_entity.pdbx_description
1 polymer ?
#
loop_
_entity_poly.entity_id
_entity_poly.type
_entity_poly.pdbx_seq_one_letter_code
_entity_poly.pdbx_strand_id
1 'polypeptide(L)' 'MSISKREAKRQLQQLIFDEERPREWVQDVWGMSPTLGETAARLLDAFEGAIEACSEEALVQLLQGLQGEADEME' A
#
# COMPACT_ATOMS: atom_id res chain seq x y z
N MET A 1 17.31 -3.04 -10.30
CA MET A 1 16.44 -4.22 -10.43
C MET A 1 15.07 -3.74 -10.88
N SER A 2 14.53 -4.24 -11.99
CA SER A 2 13.18 -3.87 -12.43
C SER A 2 12.18 -4.78 -11.74
N ILE A 3 11.54 -4.29 -10.68
CA ILE A 3 10.38 -4.97 -10.09
C ILE A 3 9.15 -4.69 -10.95
N SER A 4 8.37 -5.71 -11.25
CA SER A 4 7.13 -5.55 -12.02
C SER A 4 6.07 -4.81 -11.20
N LYS A 5 5.14 -4.13 -11.87
CA LYS A 5 3.98 -3.44 -11.25
C LYS A 5 3.27 -4.28 -10.19
N ARG A 6 3.14 -5.58 -10.45
CA ARG A 6 2.49 -6.56 -9.54
C ARG A 6 3.31 -6.81 -8.28
N GLU A 7 4.63 -6.89 -8.40
CA GLU A 7 5.52 -7.09 -7.26
C GLU A 7 5.56 -5.83 -6.40
N ALA A 8 5.61 -4.66 -7.06
CA ALA A 8 5.56 -3.38 -6.36
C ALA A 8 4.23 -3.20 -5.61
N LYS A 9 3.10 -3.53 -6.25
CA LYS A 9 1.77 -3.55 -5.60
C LYS A 9 1.78 -4.46 -4.38
N ARG A 10 2.37 -5.66 -4.48
CA ARG A 10 2.42 -6.63 -3.37
C ARG A 10 3.25 -6.12 -2.20
N GLN A 11 4.43 -5.56 -2.45
CA GLN A 11 5.27 -5.00 -1.39
C GLN A 11 4.62 -3.80 -0.71
N LEU A 12 4.02 -2.90 -1.49
CA LEU A 12 3.26 -1.78 -0.92
C LEU A 12 2.03 -2.25 -0.12
N GLN A 13 1.35 -3.31 -0.58
CA GLN A 13 0.27 -3.92 0.19
C GLN A 13 0.79 -4.50 1.50
N GLN A 14 1.94 -5.17 1.52
CA GLN A 14 2.55 -5.65 2.76
C GLN A 14 2.99 -4.51 3.69
N LEU A 15 3.45 -3.38 3.13
CA LEU A 15 3.81 -2.20 3.93
C LEU A 15 2.60 -1.55 4.62
N ILE A 16 1.44 -1.54 3.96
CA ILE A 16 0.24 -0.84 4.46
C ILE A 16 -0.70 -1.77 5.24
N PHE A 17 -0.84 -3.02 4.78
CA PHE A 17 -1.81 -4.00 5.30
C PHE A 17 -1.14 -5.22 5.94
N ASP A 18 0.19 -5.23 6.04
CA ASP A 18 0.97 -6.31 6.65
C ASP A 18 0.70 -7.66 5.97
N GLU A 19 0.27 -8.69 6.71
CA GLU A 19 -0.12 -9.99 6.17
C GLU A 19 -1.59 -10.09 5.73
N GLU A 20 -2.40 -9.06 5.96
CA GLU A 20 -3.84 -9.10 5.72
C GLU A 20 -4.22 -8.61 4.32
N ARG A 21 -5.27 -9.19 3.74
CA ARG A 21 -5.78 -8.70 2.45
C ARG A 21 -6.40 -7.32 2.67
N PRO A 22 -6.13 -6.33 1.80
CA PRO A 22 -6.64 -4.98 1.96
C PRO A 22 -8.16 -4.89 2.16
N ARG A 23 -8.93 -5.75 1.49
CA ARG A 23 -10.40 -5.81 1.63
C ARG A 23 -10.86 -6.37 2.97
N GLU A 24 -10.09 -7.31 3.54
CA GLU A 24 -10.40 -7.88 4.86
C GLU A 24 -10.00 -6.90 5.96
N TRP A 25 -8.87 -6.22 5.79
CA TRP A 25 -8.46 -5.12 6.66
C TRP A 25 -9.50 -4.00 6.74
N VAL A 26 -10.01 -3.54 5.59
CA VAL A 26 -11.10 -2.55 5.57
C VAL A 26 -12.31 -3.05 6.35
N GLN A 27 -12.66 -4.33 6.21
CA GLN A 27 -13.81 -4.94 6.88
C GLN A 27 -13.60 -5.07 8.39
N ASP A 28 -12.39 -5.41 8.83
CA ASP A 28 -12.02 -5.48 10.25
C ASP A 28 -12.07 -4.10 10.90
N VAL A 29 -11.49 -3.08 10.24
CA VAL A 29 -11.57 -1.68 10.66
C VAL A 29 -13.02 -1.20 10.71
N TRP A 30 -13.87 -1.64 9.77
CA TRP A 30 -15.30 -1.34 9.79
C TRP A 30 -16.02 -1.97 10.99
N GLY A 31 -15.61 -3.18 11.38
CA GLY A 31 -16.07 -3.86 12.59
C GLY A 31 -15.69 -3.12 13.88
N MET A 32 -14.52 -2.45 13.89
CA MET A 32 -14.11 -1.61 15.02
C MET A 32 -14.82 -0.26 15.06
N SER A 33 -14.92 0.43 13.92
CA SER A 33 -15.59 1.72 13.84
C SER A 33 -16.04 2.03 12.40
N PRO A 34 -17.33 2.35 12.17
CA PRO A 34 -17.86 2.59 10.84
C PRO A 34 -17.21 3.81 10.15
N THR A 35 -16.86 4.84 10.91
CA THR A 35 -16.14 6.03 10.41
C THR A 35 -14.70 5.73 9.99
N LEU A 36 -14.01 4.88 10.75
CA LEU A 36 -12.66 4.43 10.40
C LEU A 36 -12.69 3.51 9.18
N GLY A 37 -13.66 2.59 9.08
CA GLY A 37 -13.75 1.70 7.92
C GLY A 37 -14.11 2.43 6.63
N GLU A 38 -14.92 3.51 6.69
CA GLU A 38 -15.13 4.36 5.51
C GLU A 38 -13.82 5.06 5.07
N THR A 39 -13.01 5.50 6.03
CA THR A 39 -11.69 6.09 5.76
C THR A 39 -10.72 5.05 5.19
N ALA A 40 -10.71 3.84 5.74
CA ALA A 40 -9.94 2.70 5.28
C ALA A 40 -10.31 2.30 3.84
N ALA A 41 -11.60 2.27 3.52
CA ALA A 41 -12.09 1.99 2.17
C ALA A 41 -11.61 3.04 1.16
N ARG A 42 -11.65 4.34 1.53
CA ARG A 42 -11.11 5.42 0.69
C ARG A 42 -9.60 5.32 0.51
N LEU A 43 -8.86 4.91 1.54
CA LEU A 43 -7.42 4.70 1.45
C LEU A 43 -7.08 3.56 0.50
N LEU A 44 -7.84 2.46 0.55
CA LEU A 44 -7.69 1.36 -0.39
C LEU A 44 -7.98 1.79 -1.83
N ASP A 45 -9.08 2.52 -2.06
CA ASP A 45 -9.46 3.00 -3.38
C ASP A 45 -8.40 3.97 -3.94
N ALA A 46 -7.92 4.90 -3.13
CA ALA A 46 -6.84 5.82 -3.49
C ALA A 46 -5.53 5.06 -3.78
N PHE A 47 -5.22 4.02 -3.00
CA PHE A 47 -4.06 3.18 -3.22
C PHE A 47 -4.16 2.43 -4.55
N GLU A 48 -5.29 1.76 -4.84
CA GLU A 48 -5.48 1.07 -6.11
C GLU A 48 -5.42 2.03 -7.30
N GLY A 49 -6.05 3.20 -7.19
CA GLY A 49 -5.98 4.25 -8.19
C GLY A 49 -4.55 4.79 -8.41
N ALA A 50 -3.78 4.97 -7.34
CA ALA A 50 -2.37 5.38 -7.43
C ALA A 50 -1.52 4.31 -8.10
N ILE A 51 -1.70 3.03 -7.73
CA ILE A 51 -1.01 1.92 -8.39
C ILE A 51 -1.37 1.88 -9.87
N GLU A 52 -2.65 2.00 -10.24
CA GLU A 52 -3.07 1.98 -11.65
C GLU A 52 -2.50 3.16 -12.44
N ALA A 53 -2.51 4.37 -11.88
CA ALA A 53 -1.99 5.58 -12.51
C ALA A 53 -0.46 5.63 -12.60
N CYS A 54 0.27 4.99 -11.68
CA CYS A 54 1.73 5.01 -11.69
C CYS A 54 2.34 4.02 -12.68
N SER A 55 3.43 4.45 -13.33
CA SER A 55 4.32 3.60 -14.11
C SER A 55 5.17 2.71 -13.20
N GLU A 56 5.68 1.60 -13.73
CA GLU A 56 6.53 0.66 -12.99
C GLU A 56 7.74 1.35 -12.35
N GLU A 57 8.40 2.25 -13.09
CA GLU A 57 9.54 3.03 -12.59
C GLU A 57 9.17 3.93 -11.41
N ALA A 58 8.01 4.58 -11.45
CA ALA A 58 7.54 5.43 -10.36
C ALA A 58 7.25 4.62 -9.09
N LEU A 59 6.66 3.42 -9.25
CA LEU A 59 6.43 2.50 -8.14
C LEU A 59 7.74 1.98 -7.54
N VAL A 60 8.75 1.71 -8.38
CA VAL A 60 10.09 1.32 -7.92
C VAL A 60 10.71 2.45 -7.12
N GLN A 61 10.67 3.69 -7.61
CA GLN A 61 11.20 4.83 -6.87
C GLN A 61 10.48 5.07 -5.55
N LEU A 62 9.16 4.89 -5.52
CA LEU A 62 8.35 5.07 -4.31
C LEU A 62 8.70 4.02 -3.25
N LEU A 63 8.86 2.75 -3.67
CA LEU A 63 9.34 1.67 -2.80
C LEU A 63 10.77 1.92 -2.31
N GLN A 64 11.66 2.35 -3.19
CA GLN A 64 13.04 2.69 -2.80
C GLN A 64 13.10 3.88 -1.84
N GLY A 65 12.20 4.86 -1.93
CA GLY A 65 12.09 5.92 -0.94
C GLY A 65 11.67 5.38 0.43
N LEU A 66 10.60 4.58 0.46
CA LEU A 66 10.08 3.97 1.70
C LEU A 66 11.09 3.00 2.35
N GLN A 67 11.88 2.28 1.55
CA GLN A 67 12.94 1.38 2.03
C GLN A 67 14.24 2.13 2.36
N GLY A 68 14.55 3.20 1.62
CA GLY A 68 15.75 4.01 1.82
C GLY A 68 15.70 4.83 3.11
N GLU A 69 14.52 5.28 3.54
CA GLU A 69 14.34 5.92 4.85
C GLU A 69 14.64 4.96 6.04
N ALA A 70 14.62 3.64 5.82
CA ALA A 70 14.96 2.65 6.86
C ALA A 70 16.49 2.41 7.00
N ASP A 71 17.30 2.86 6.04
CA ASP A 71 18.77 2.67 6.03
C ASP A 71 19.53 3.86 6.62
N GLU A 72 18.91 5.06 6.70
CA GLU A 72 19.52 6.26 7.31
C GLU A 72 19.42 6.30 8.87
N MET A 73 18.94 5.23 9.50
CA MET A 73 18.87 5.09 10.97
C MET A 73 19.78 3.97 11.52
N GLU A 74 20.97 3.76 10.96
CA GLU A 74 22.04 2.96 11.60
C GLU A 74 23.21 3.82 12.09
#